data_AF-A0A835QL49-F1
#
_entry.id   AF-A0A835QL49-F1
#
_cell.length_a   1.000
_cell.length_b   1.000
_cell.length_c   1.000
_cell.angle_alpha   90.00
_cell.angle_beta   90.00
_cell.angle_gamma   90.00
#
_symmetry.space_group_name_H-M   'P 1'
#
loop_
_entity.id
_entity.type
_entity.pdbx_description
1 polymer ?
#
loop_
_entity_poly.entity_id
_entity_poly.type
_entity_poly.pdbx_seq_one_letter_code
_entity_poly.pdbx_strand_id
1 'polypeptide(L)'
;MVESVFAQLLDFDIGASKVAFVFLEELLIQLRELSKVGDLISLEVCMEIMDLLYETEHTSELFGSPQALAASVLVTAYFFLVPKQRWEFPLLPWVKFATSYDAAEIGELIQYVLLHVLGAEAFKSLSMMKQVKYHINNGWRKLWVT
;
A
#
# COMPACT_ATOMS: atom_id res chain seq x y z
N MET A 1 9.76 -2.94 -36.08
CA MET A 1 10.69 -4.08 -35.87
C MET A 1 11.05 -4.25 -34.39
N VAL A 2 11.27 -3.16 -33.63
CA VAL A 2 11.52 -3.22 -32.19
C VAL A 2 10.26 -3.58 -31.39
N GLU A 3 9.10 -2.98 -31.71
CA GLU A 3 7.84 -3.26 -30.99
C GLU A 3 7.38 -4.71 -31.16
N SER A 4 7.54 -5.30 -32.35
CA SER A 4 7.14 -6.68 -32.62
C SER A 4 8.01 -7.71 -31.90
N VAL A 5 9.29 -7.40 -31.65
CA VAL A 5 10.20 -8.25 -30.87
C VAL A 5 9.94 -8.09 -29.38
N PHE A 6 9.66 -6.86 -28.93
CA PHE A 6 9.28 -6.58 -27.55
C PHE A 6 7.96 -7.26 -27.15
N ALA A 7 6.95 -7.20 -28.02
CA ALA A 7 5.69 -7.89 -27.81
C ALA A 7 5.87 -9.41 -27.72
N GLN A 8 6.77 -10.00 -28.52
CA GLN A 8 7.12 -11.42 -28.41
C GLN A 8 7.85 -11.76 -27.10
N LEU A 9 8.71 -10.86 -26.60
CA LEU A 9 9.40 -11.04 -25.32
C LEU A 9 8.42 -11.04 -24.13
N LEU A 10 7.37 -10.24 -24.22
CA LEU A 10 6.29 -10.20 -23.23
C LEU A 10 5.26 -11.33 -23.41
N ASP A 11 5.46 -12.25 -24.37
CA ASP A 11 4.46 -13.26 -24.77
C ASP A 11 3.10 -12.65 -25.14
N PHE A 12 3.11 -11.42 -25.64
CA PHE A 12 1.92 -10.59 -25.85
C PHE A 12 1.05 -10.40 -24.59
N ASP A 13 1.56 -10.72 -23.39
CA ASP A 13 0.93 -10.46 -22.08
C ASP A 13 1.09 -8.97 -21.69
N ILE A 14 0.51 -8.09 -22.51
CA ILE A 14 0.36 -6.65 -22.23
C ILE A 14 -0.95 -6.43 -21.44
N GLY A 15 -1.34 -7.41 -20.62
CA GLY A 15 -2.59 -7.41 -19.88
C GLY A 15 -2.57 -6.40 -18.73
N ALA A 16 -3.55 -5.49 -18.71
CA ALA A 16 -3.78 -4.53 -17.63
C ALA A 16 -4.21 -5.19 -16.29
N SER A 17 -4.45 -6.51 -16.27
CA SER A 17 -4.98 -7.25 -15.12
C SER A 17 -4.00 -7.44 -13.97
N LYS A 18 -2.70 -7.18 -14.20
CA LYS A 18 -1.64 -7.26 -13.18
C LYS A 18 -1.05 -5.90 -12.84
N VAL A 19 -1.75 -4.80 -13.11
CA VAL A 19 -1.27 -3.46 -12.79
C VAL A 19 -1.65 -3.10 -11.36
N ALA A 20 -0.69 -2.64 -10.56
CA ALA A 20 -0.92 -2.31 -9.15
C ALA A 20 -2.04 -1.27 -8.96
N PHE A 21 -2.19 -0.37 -9.92
CA PHE A 21 -3.27 0.61 -9.96
C PHE A 21 -4.67 -0.03 -9.93
N VAL A 22 -4.91 -1.10 -10.69
CA VAL A 22 -6.22 -1.76 -10.74
C VAL A 22 -6.57 -2.34 -9.37
N PHE A 23 -5.62 -3.03 -8.74
CA PHE A 23 -5.80 -3.54 -7.38
C PHE A 23 -6.01 -2.43 -6.35
N LEU A 24 -5.33 -1.30 -6.50
CA LEU A 24 -5.47 -0.14 -5.62
C LEU A 24 -6.88 0.46 -5.71
N GLU A 25 -7.40 0.61 -6.93
CA GLU A 25 -8.75 1.12 -7.17
C GLU A 25 -9.80 0.20 -6.56
N GLU A 26 -9.69 -1.12 -6.80
CA GLU A 26 -10.57 -2.13 -6.22
C GLU A 26 -10.56 -2.10 -4.68
N LEU A 27 -9.38 -2.07 -4.07
CA LEU A 27 -9.24 -1.99 -2.61
C LEU A 27 -9.85 -0.70 -2.06
N LEU A 28 -9.66 0.43 -2.74
CA LEU A 28 -10.22 1.72 -2.30
C LEU A 28 -11.75 1.74 -2.40
N ILE A 29 -12.32 1.15 -3.46
CA ILE A 29 -13.78 0.98 -3.59
C ILE A 29 -14.31 0.13 -2.45
N GLN A 30 -13.73 -1.04 -2.20
CA GLN A 30 -14.13 -1.93 -1.10
C GLN A 30 -14.04 -1.23 0.26
N LEU A 31 -12.97 -0.46 0.51
CA LEU A 31 -12.82 0.27 1.76
C LEU A 31 -13.92 1.32 1.96
N ARG A 32 -14.30 2.04 0.90
CA ARG A 32 -15.38 3.05 0.94
C ARG A 32 -16.75 2.42 1.19
N GLU A 33 -16.99 1.22 0.66
CA GLU A 33 -18.20 0.45 0.93
C GLU A 33 -18.29 -0.02 2.38
N LEU A 34 -17.13 -0.39 2.98
CA LEU A 34 -17.05 -0.92 4.33
C LEU A 34 -16.92 0.16 5.42
N SER A 35 -16.40 1.35 5.10
CA SER A 35 -16.12 2.38 6.10
C SER A 35 -16.02 3.80 5.53
N LYS A 36 -16.56 4.76 6.28
CA LYS A 36 -16.50 6.20 5.97
C LYS A 36 -15.08 6.79 6.00
N VAL A 37 -14.11 6.07 6.57
CA VAL A 37 -12.70 6.50 6.50
C VAL A 37 -12.14 6.36 5.07
N GLY A 38 -12.70 5.49 4.24
CA GLY A 38 -12.31 5.35 2.84
C GLY A 38 -12.59 6.61 2.01
N ASP A 39 -13.58 7.42 2.41
CA ASP A 39 -13.91 8.68 1.75
C ASP A 39 -12.85 9.77 2.00
N LEU A 40 -12.02 9.60 3.04
CA LEU A 40 -10.92 10.53 3.37
C LEU A 40 -9.65 10.23 2.57
N ILE A 41 -9.58 9.08 1.91
CA ILE A 41 -8.41 8.67 1.12
C ILE A 41 -8.61 9.15 -0.32
N SER A 42 -7.73 10.07 -0.73
CA SER A 42 -7.68 10.58 -2.09
C SER A 42 -6.95 9.59 -2.99
N LEU A 43 -7.58 9.21 -4.12
CA LEU A 43 -6.94 8.39 -5.13
C LEU A 43 -5.71 9.09 -5.74
N GLU A 44 -5.76 10.42 -5.88
CA GLU A 44 -4.64 11.24 -6.39
C GLU A 44 -3.38 11.07 -5.53
N VAL A 45 -3.52 11.14 -4.20
CA VAL A 45 -2.40 10.94 -3.27
C VAL A 45 -1.88 9.51 -3.35
N CYS A 46 -2.76 8.51 -3.54
CA CYS A 46 -2.31 7.14 -3.75
C CYS A 46 -1.50 7.00 -5.05
N MET A 47 -1.89 7.69 -6.13
CA MET A 47 -1.13 7.72 -7.38
C MET A 47 0.22 8.42 -7.20
N GLU A 48 0.27 9.56 -6.52
CA GLU A 48 1.54 10.25 -6.23
C GLU A 48 2.51 9.36 -5.44
N ILE A 49 2.02 8.62 -4.43
CA ILE A 49 2.84 7.65 -3.70
C ILE A 49 3.32 6.54 -4.63
N MET A 50 2.45 6.03 -5.50
CA MET A 50 2.78 4.95 -6.44
C MET A 50 3.81 5.40 -7.49
N ASP A 51 3.66 6.61 -8.03
CA ASP A 51 4.59 7.23 -8.98
C ASP A 51 5.97 7.42 -8.32
N LEU A 52 6.01 7.96 -7.10
CA LEU A 52 7.26 8.09 -6.35
C LEU A 52 7.94 6.74 -6.15
N LEU A 53 7.17 5.68 -5.88
CA LEU A 53 7.73 4.35 -5.76
C LEU A 53 8.30 3.91 -7.10
N TYR A 54 7.57 3.98 -8.21
CA TYR A 54 8.04 3.58 -9.53
C TYR A 54 9.29 4.34 -10.02
N GLU A 55 9.52 5.56 -9.54
CA GLU A 55 10.75 6.32 -9.81
C GLU A 55 11.99 5.77 -9.07
N THR A 56 11.82 4.89 -8.07
CA THR A 56 12.92 4.36 -7.26
C THR A 56 13.51 3.07 -7.83
N GLU A 57 14.84 3.01 -7.92
CA GLU A 57 15.63 1.95 -8.55
C GLU A 57 15.56 0.57 -7.87
N HIS A 58 15.01 0.47 -6.65
CA HIS A 58 14.85 -0.79 -5.91
C HIS A 58 13.43 -1.40 -6.01
N THR A 59 12.55 -0.81 -6.81
CA THR A 59 11.15 -1.26 -6.94
C THR A 59 10.99 -2.68 -7.44
N SER A 60 11.87 -3.12 -8.34
CA SER A 60 11.78 -4.45 -8.96
C SER A 60 12.02 -5.60 -7.98
N GLU A 61 12.78 -5.37 -6.91
CA GLU A 61 13.06 -6.40 -5.89
C GLU A 61 11.98 -6.42 -4.79
N LEU A 62 11.44 -5.27 -4.44
CA LEU A 62 10.49 -5.12 -3.32
C LEU A 62 9.04 -5.33 -3.74
N PHE A 63 8.67 -5.03 -4.98
CA PHE A 63 7.29 -5.05 -5.45
C PHE A 63 7.06 -6.09 -6.55
N GLY A 64 7.59 -7.30 -6.36
CA GLY A 64 7.29 -8.46 -7.22
C GLY A 64 5.80 -8.85 -7.26
N SER A 65 4.97 -8.26 -6.39
CA SER A 65 3.52 -8.38 -6.43
C SER A 65 2.83 -7.01 -6.58
N PRO A 66 2.07 -6.80 -7.67
CA PRO A 66 1.23 -5.61 -7.86
C PRO A 66 0.17 -5.42 -6.77
N GLN A 67 -0.36 -6.52 -6.24
CA GLN A 67 -1.39 -6.49 -5.20
C GLN A 67 -0.81 -6.11 -3.83
N ALA A 68 0.39 -6.60 -3.50
CA ALA A 68 1.09 -6.19 -2.28
C ALA A 68 1.52 -4.71 -2.33
N LEU A 69 1.94 -4.23 -3.50
CA LEU A 69 2.22 -2.81 -3.73
C LEU A 69 0.96 -1.96 -3.51
N ALA A 70 -0.16 -2.32 -4.16
CA ALA A 70 -1.43 -1.62 -4.02
C ALA A 70 -1.89 -1.52 -2.55
N ALA A 71 -1.84 -2.64 -1.82
CA ALA A 71 -2.14 -2.70 -0.40
C ALA A 71 -1.25 -1.76 0.43
N SER A 72 0.06 -1.76 0.16
CA SER A 72 1.04 -0.95 0.90
C SER A 72 0.85 0.54 0.63
N VAL A 73 0.53 0.91 -0.61
CA VAL A 73 0.19 2.29 -1.00
C VAL A 73 -1.08 2.74 -0.28
N LEU A 74 -2.15 1.94 -0.29
CA LEU A 74 -3.42 2.28 0.37
C LEU A 74 -3.23 2.49 1.88
N VAL A 75 -2.49 1.59 2.54
CA VAL A 75 -2.22 1.72 3.97
C VAL A 75 -1.37 2.93 4.28
N THR A 76 -0.39 3.23 3.43
CA THR A 76 0.44 4.43 3.57
C THR A 76 -0.41 5.70 3.43
N ALA A 77 -1.22 5.80 2.37
CA ALA A 77 -2.12 6.92 2.15
C ALA A 77 -3.11 7.10 3.32
N TYR A 78 -3.64 6.01 3.88
CA TYR A 78 -4.47 6.06 5.08
C TYR A 78 -3.75 6.73 6.25
N PHE A 79 -2.49 6.35 6.52
CA PHE A 79 -1.73 6.93 7.62
C PHE A 79 -1.41 8.42 7.44
N PHE A 80 -1.31 8.88 6.19
CA PHE A 80 -1.10 10.30 5.87
C PHE A 80 -2.39 11.12 5.93
N LEU A 81 -3.48 10.60 5.38
CA LEU A 81 -4.69 11.38 5.11
C LEU A 81 -5.74 11.26 6.22
N VAL A 82 -5.80 10.12 6.91
CA VAL A 82 -6.82 9.90 7.93
C VAL A 82 -6.33 10.46 9.27
N PRO A 83 -7.08 11.40 9.89
CA PRO A 83 -6.73 11.90 11.22
C PRO A 83 -6.70 10.76 12.25
N LYS A 84 -5.70 10.79 13.14
CA LYS A 84 -5.46 9.73 14.14
C LYS A 84 -6.68 9.40 15.00
N GLN A 85 -7.51 10.40 15.29
CA GLN A 85 -8.73 10.25 16.09
C GLN A 85 -9.79 9.39 15.39
N ARG A 86 -9.66 9.17 14.07
CA ARG A 86 -10.59 8.39 13.25
C ARG A 86 -10.00 7.04 12.81
N TRP A 87 -8.91 6.59 13.45
CA TRP A 87 -8.31 5.28 13.18
C TRP A 87 -9.08 4.12 13.83
N GLU A 88 -10.38 4.06 13.58
CA GLU A 88 -11.29 3.09 14.18
C GLU A 88 -11.44 1.83 13.30
N PHE A 89 -11.18 1.95 11.99
CA PHE A 89 -11.28 0.84 11.05
C PHE A 89 -10.07 -0.10 11.19
N PRO A 90 -10.27 -1.44 11.26
CA PRO A 90 -9.20 -2.42 11.37
C PRO A 90 -8.51 -2.63 10.00
N LEU A 91 -7.82 -1.59 9.51
CA LEU A 91 -7.27 -1.54 8.16
C LEU A 91 -6.30 -2.68 7.87
N LEU A 92 -5.33 -2.95 8.74
CA LEU A 92 -4.32 -3.99 8.52
C LEU A 92 -4.91 -5.41 8.49
N PRO A 93 -5.78 -5.81 9.44
CA PRO A 93 -6.54 -7.05 9.32
C PRO A 93 -7.37 -7.15 8.05
N TRP A 94 -8.05 -6.06 7.66
CA TRP A 94 -8.86 -6.04 6.45
C TRP A 94 -8.02 -6.18 5.18
N VAL A 95 -6.88 -5.49 5.07
CA VAL A 95 -5.98 -5.63 3.92
C VAL A 95 -5.43 -7.05 3.82
N LYS A 96 -5.06 -7.68 4.95
CA LYS A 96 -4.66 -9.10 4.97
C LYS A 96 -5.80 -10.00 4.48
N PHE A 97 -7.03 -9.74 4.90
CA PHE A 97 -8.19 -10.49 4.42
C PHE A 97 -8.44 -10.28 2.91
N ALA A 98 -8.41 -9.02 2.45
CA ALA A 98 -8.70 -8.65 1.07
C ALA A 98 -7.63 -9.13 0.07
N THR A 99 -6.38 -9.23 0.51
CA THR A 99 -5.25 -9.53 -0.37
C THR A 99 -4.60 -10.89 -0.13
N SER A 100 -4.90 -11.54 1.00
CA SER A 100 -4.24 -12.78 1.46
C SER A 100 -2.73 -12.67 1.67
N TYR A 101 -2.13 -11.48 1.54
CA TYR A 101 -0.72 -11.22 1.83
C TYR A 101 -0.45 -11.22 3.32
N ASP A 102 0.76 -11.63 3.70
CA ASP A 102 1.07 -11.63 5.12
C ASP A 102 1.23 -10.20 5.64
N ALA A 103 0.75 -10.07 6.86
CA ALA A 103 0.85 -8.92 7.71
C ALA A 103 2.26 -8.34 7.80
N ALA A 104 3.25 -9.22 7.97
CA ALA A 104 4.64 -8.83 8.12
C ALA A 104 5.22 -8.29 6.82
N GLU A 105 4.91 -8.95 5.70
CA GLU A 105 5.33 -8.53 4.35
C GLU A 105 4.78 -7.14 4.00
N ILE A 106 3.48 -6.92 4.25
CA ILE A 106 2.86 -5.60 4.08
C ILE A 106 3.50 -4.56 5.04
N GLY A 107 3.82 -4.96 6.27
CA GLY A 107 4.45 -4.08 7.27
C GLY A 107 5.87 -3.63 6.90
N GLU A 108 6.64 -4.48 6.24
CA GLU A 108 7.97 -4.13 5.71
C GLU A 108 7.85 -3.18 4.51
N LEU A 109 6.92 -3.47 3.60
CA LEU A 109 6.64 -2.59 2.46
C LEU A 109 6.15 -1.21 2.91
N ILE A 110 5.21 -1.13 3.86
CA ILE A 110 4.76 0.15 4.42
C ILE A 110 5.94 0.94 5.00
N GLN A 111 6.84 0.28 5.73
CA GLN A 111 8.01 0.96 6.29
C GLN A 111 8.93 1.51 5.18
N TYR A 112 9.13 0.73 4.12
CA TYR A 112 9.90 1.15 2.96
C TYR A 112 9.25 2.34 2.24
N VAL A 113 7.94 2.27 1.95
CA VAL A 113 7.19 3.35 1.31
C VAL A 113 7.25 4.62 2.16
N LEU A 114 7.03 4.51 3.46
CA LEU A 114 7.13 5.65 4.38
C LEU A 114 8.53 6.25 4.41
N LEU A 115 9.58 5.44 4.37
CA LEU A 115 10.97 5.90 4.28
C LEU A 115 11.22 6.71 3.01
N HIS A 116 10.65 6.27 1.89
CA HIS A 116 10.81 6.91 0.58
C HIS A 116 9.99 8.20 0.49
N VAL A 117 8.72 8.17 0.90
CA VAL A 117 7.82 9.34 0.88
C VAL A 117 8.31 10.44 1.83
N LEU A 118 8.82 10.08 3.02
CA LEU A 118 9.23 11.06 4.03
C LEU A 118 10.70 11.46 3.92
N GLY A 119 11.55 10.65 3.29
CA GLY A 119 13.00 10.76 3.38
C GLY A 119 13.56 10.33 4.75
N ALA A 120 14.81 9.83 4.76
CA ALA A 120 15.44 9.21 5.92
C ALA A 120 15.57 10.13 7.16
N GLU A 121 15.67 11.44 6.96
CA GLU A 121 15.84 12.43 8.03
C GLU A 121 14.51 12.80 8.72
N ALA A 122 13.40 12.91 7.96
CA ALA A 122 12.08 13.10 8.57
C ALA A 122 11.59 11.80 9.25
N PHE A 123 11.94 10.64 8.68
CA PHE A 123 11.56 9.32 9.19
C PHE A 123 12.00 9.07 10.64
N LYS A 124 13.17 9.56 11.06
CA LYS A 124 13.69 9.39 12.43
C LYS A 124 13.03 10.35 13.45
N SER A 125 12.52 11.48 13.00
CA SER A 125 11.97 12.56 13.84
C SER A 125 10.47 12.39 14.16
N LEU A 126 9.74 11.66 13.32
CA LEU A 126 8.28 11.69 13.32
C LEU A 126 7.64 10.80 14.41
N SER A 127 6.92 11.43 15.34
CA SER A 127 5.98 10.79 16.28
C SER A 127 4.97 9.85 15.58
N MET A 128 4.72 10.09 14.29
CA MET A 128 3.93 9.24 13.40
C MET A 128 4.48 7.81 13.32
N MET A 129 5.80 7.60 13.27
CA MET A 129 6.42 6.27 13.16
C MET A 129 6.18 5.39 14.39
N LYS A 130 6.28 5.95 15.60
CA LYS A 130 5.95 5.21 16.84
C LYS A 130 4.48 4.78 16.84
N GLN A 131 3.59 5.59 16.27
CA GLN A 131 2.16 5.33 16.19
C GLN A 131 1.79 4.33 15.08
N VAL A 132 2.44 4.42 13.92
CA VAL A 132 2.33 3.43 12.83
C VAL A 132 2.85 2.09 13.33
N LYS A 133 4.05 2.03 13.93
CA LYS A 133 4.57 0.80 14.56
C LYS A 133 3.66 0.27 15.67
N TYR A 134 3.06 1.14 16.48
CA TYR A 134 2.05 0.74 17.46
C TYR A 134 0.80 0.14 16.80
N HIS A 135 0.26 0.76 15.74
CA HIS A 135 -0.94 0.26 15.06
C HIS A 135 -0.69 -1.00 14.25
N ILE A 136 0.50 -1.13 13.64
CA ILE A 136 1.00 -2.38 13.08
C ILE A 136 1.02 -3.41 14.22
N ASN A 137 1.87 -3.23 15.24
CA ASN A 137 2.06 -4.24 16.29
C ASN A 137 0.80 -4.59 17.11
N ASN A 138 -0.15 -3.67 17.31
CA ASN A 138 -1.38 -3.90 18.08
C ASN A 138 -2.58 -4.27 17.21
N GLY A 139 -2.64 -3.80 15.96
CA GLY A 139 -3.63 -4.25 14.98
C GLY A 139 -3.52 -5.75 14.72
N TRP A 140 -2.31 -6.31 14.80
CA TRP A 140 -2.06 -7.75 14.72
C TRP A 140 -2.51 -8.54 15.95
N ARG A 141 -2.49 -7.94 17.15
CA ARG A 141 -2.78 -8.67 18.42
C ARG A 141 -4.26 -8.77 18.76
N LYS A 142 -5.11 -7.87 18.26
CA LYS A 142 -6.53 -7.82 18.62
C LYS A 142 -7.41 -8.94 18.02
N LEU A 143 -6.85 -9.86 17.24
CA LEU A 143 -7.59 -10.97 16.60
C LEU A 143 -7.21 -12.39 17.07
N TRP A 144 -6.31 -12.51 18.05
CA TRP A 144 -5.96 -13.80 18.68
C TRP A 144 -6.46 -13.94 20.13
N VAL A 145 -7.36 -13.04 20.55
CA VAL A 145 -8.02 -13.10 21.87
C VAL A 145 -9.48 -12.68 21.73
N THR A 146 -10.26 -13.51 21.05
CA THR A 146 -11.70 -13.76 21.30
C THR A 146 -12.08 -15.06 20.61
#